data_AF-A0A6M8W8Y2-F1
#
_entry.id   AF-A0A6M8W8Y2-F1
#
_cell.length_a   1.000
_cell.length_b   1.000
_cell.length_c   1.000
_cell.angle_alpha   90.00
_cell.angle_beta   90.00
_cell.angle_gamma   90.00
#
_symmetry.space_group_name_H-M   'P 1'
#
loop_
_entity.id
_entity.type
_entity.pdbx_description
1 polymer ?
#
loop_
_entity_poly.entity_id
_entity_poly.type
_entity_poly.pdbx_seq_one_letter_code
_entity_poly.pdbx_strand_id
1 'polypeptide(L)'
;MQIGQTRIDEASPVYVIAEIGVNHDGSVARALELTDAAAAAGADAVKLQLFETDLLMGRAAKLAAYQAAAGETDPLAMLRRLELGIDEMAGVVARARPAACTRS
;
A
#
# COMPACT_ATOMS: atom_id res chain seq x y z
N MET A 1 19.32 -9.36 -7.74
CA MET A 1 18.28 -8.64 -8.50
C MET A 1 18.46 -7.13 -8.29
N GLN A 2 17.68 -6.30 -8.99
CA GLN A 2 17.73 -4.84 -8.82
C GLN A 2 16.30 -4.27 -8.76
N ILE A 3 16.06 -3.38 -7.79
CA ILE A 3 14.80 -2.64 -7.62
C ILE A 3 15.14 -1.15 -7.66
N GLY A 4 14.71 -0.46 -8.73
CA GLY A 4 15.10 0.93 -8.97
C GLY A 4 16.62 1.09 -9.04
N GLN A 5 17.19 1.90 -8.13
CA GLN A 5 18.63 2.12 -8.02
C GLN A 5 19.32 1.17 -7.02
N THR A 6 18.57 0.32 -6.31
CA THR A 6 19.11 -0.55 -5.26
C THR A 6 19.38 -1.95 -5.79
N ARG A 7 20.63 -2.39 -5.65
CA ARG A 7 21.03 -3.78 -5.90
C ARG A 7 20.72 -4.62 -4.66
N ILE A 8 20.17 -5.82 -4.88
CA ILE A 8 19.82 -6.78 -3.82
C ILE A 8 20.46 -8.12 -4.18
N ASP A 9 21.46 -8.52 -3.40
CA ASP A 9 22.17 -9.79 -3.48
C ASP A 9 22.65 -10.26 -2.09
N GLU A 10 23.38 -11.36 -2.02
CA GLU A 10 23.85 -11.99 -0.78
C GLU A 10 24.78 -11.10 0.06
N ALA A 11 25.42 -10.09 -0.54
CA ALA A 11 26.33 -9.18 0.14
C ALA A 11 25.69 -7.82 0.49
N SER A 12 24.47 -7.57 -0.01
CA SER A 12 23.75 -6.31 0.21
C SER A 12 23.13 -6.28 1.62
N PRO A 13 22.96 -5.09 2.23
CA PRO A 13 22.14 -4.95 3.44
C PRO A 13 20.69 -5.45 3.20
N VAL A 14 19.99 -5.80 4.29
CA VAL A 14 18.58 -6.18 4.22
C VAL A 14 17.76 -5.04 3.61
N TYR A 15 16.98 -5.36 2.58
CA TYR A 15 16.08 -4.42 1.91
C TYR A 15 14.71 -4.44 2.60
N VAL A 16 14.35 -3.34 3.26
CA VAL A 16 13.13 -3.24 4.08
C VAL A 16 12.01 -2.55 3.29
N ILE A 17 10.90 -3.27 3.09
CA ILE A 17 9.68 -2.74 2.48
C ILE A 17 8.65 -2.46 3.58
N ALA A 18 8.25 -1.21 3.73
CA ALA A 18 7.12 -0.83 4.58
C ALA A 18 5.80 -1.10 3.84
N GLU A 19 5.06 -2.12 4.29
CA GLU A 19 3.74 -2.44 3.76
C GLU A 19 2.69 -1.49 4.33
N ILE A 20 2.27 -0.52 3.52
CA ILE A 20 1.13 0.35 3.84
C ILE A 20 -0.17 -0.40 3.58
N GLY A 21 -0.24 -1.18 2.49
CA GLY A 21 -1.43 -1.98 2.16
C GLY A 21 -2.69 -1.13 2.15
N VAL A 22 -3.69 -1.53 2.95
CA VAL A 22 -4.95 -0.81 3.18
C VAL A 22 -5.00 -0.04 4.51
N ASN A 23 -3.88 0.09 5.24
CA ASN A 23 -3.82 0.76 6.57
C ASN A 23 -4.11 2.27 6.51
N HIS A 24 -4.28 2.81 5.31
CA HIS A 24 -4.74 4.17 5.06
C HIS A 24 -6.25 4.35 5.28
N ASP A 25 -7.01 3.28 5.49
CA ASP A 25 -8.43 3.32 5.82
C ASP A 25 -9.27 4.15 4.82
N GLY A 26 -8.91 4.10 3.53
CA GLY A 26 -9.57 4.89 2.47
C GLY A 26 -9.23 6.39 2.45
N SER A 27 -8.25 6.84 3.24
CA SER A 27 -7.86 8.25 3.33
C SER A 27 -6.53 8.51 2.63
N VAL A 28 -6.55 9.40 1.62
CA VAL A 28 -5.33 9.88 0.94
C VAL A 28 -4.38 10.57 1.92
N ALA A 29 -4.91 11.40 2.82
CA ALA A 29 -4.10 12.08 3.83
C ALA A 29 -3.35 11.07 4.72
N ARG A 30 -4.03 10.01 5.16
CA ARG A 30 -3.42 8.96 5.96
C ARG A 30 -2.40 8.14 5.17
N ALA A 31 -2.65 7.88 3.88
CA ALA A 31 -1.67 7.22 3.02
C ALA A 31 -0.38 8.05 2.88
N LEU A 32 -0.49 9.38 2.77
CA LEU A 32 0.65 10.30 2.75
C LEU A 32 1.40 10.30 4.10
N GLU A 33 0.68 10.37 5.22
CA GLU A 33 1.28 10.31 6.56
C GLU A 33 2.05 9.00 6.79
N LEU A 34 1.48 7.86 6.37
CA LEU A 34 2.14 6.55 6.46
C LEU A 34 3.37 6.47 5.56
N THR A 35 3.31 7.08 4.38
CA THR A 35 4.46 7.18 3.46
C THR A 35 5.59 7.97 4.11
N ASP A 36 5.27 9.08 4.77
CA ASP A 36 6.25 9.92 5.46
C ASP A 36 6.85 9.22 6.67
N ALA A 37 6.02 8.51 7.44
CA ALA A 37 6.48 7.72 8.57
C ALA A 37 7.42 6.59 8.15
N ALA A 38 7.12 5.90 7.04
CA ALA A 38 7.99 4.85 6.49
C ALA A 38 9.35 5.41 6.06
N ALA A 39 9.37 6.57 5.40
CA ALA A 39 10.61 7.24 5.02
C ALA A 39 11.42 7.68 6.25
N ALA A 40 10.77 8.25 7.27
CA ALA A 40 11.41 8.66 8.53
C ALA A 40 11.98 7.47 9.32
N ALA A 41 11.35 6.30 9.22
CA ALA A 41 11.82 5.05 9.81
C ALA A 41 13.00 4.41 9.05
N GLY A 42 13.38 4.94 7.89
CA GLY A 42 14.48 4.43 7.07
C GLY A 42 14.12 3.21 6.23
N ALA A 43 12.84 3.01 5.89
CA ALA A 43 12.44 1.97 4.94
C ALA A 43 13.03 2.26 3.54
N ASP A 44 13.43 1.22 2.83
CA ASP A 44 13.98 1.34 1.48
C ASP A 44 12.90 1.55 0.41
N ALA A 45 11.69 1.05 0.68
CA ALA A 45 10.52 1.25 -0.16
C ALA A 45 9.24 1.19 0.66
N VAL A 46 8.16 1.75 0.09
CA VAL A 46 6.79 1.54 0.54
C VAL A 46 6.05 0.66 -0.46
N LYS A 47 5.12 -0.16 0.03
CA LYS A 47 4.22 -0.96 -0.82
C LYS A 47 2.77 -0.60 -0.53
N LEU A 48 2.06 -0.26 -1.61
CA LEU A 48 0.66 0.15 -1.63
C LEU A 48 -0.17 -0.92 -2.35
N GLN A 49 -1.46 -1.00 -2.04
CA GLN A 49 -2.40 -1.89 -2.74
C GLN A 49 -3.38 -1.04 -3.55
N LEU A 50 -3.24 -1.08 -4.87
CA LEU A 50 -4.23 -0.51 -5.79
C LEU A 50 -5.12 -1.65 -6.28
N PHE A 51 -6.42 -1.53 -6.05
CA PHE A 51 -7.42 -2.49 -6.52
C PHE A 51 -8.71 -1.75 -6.83
N GLU A 52 -9.49 -2.31 -7.74
CA GLU A 52 -10.89 -1.95 -7.92
C GLU A 52 -11.73 -3.04 -7.27
N THR A 53 -12.61 -2.69 -6.33
CA THR A 53 -13.34 -3.69 -5.54
C THR A 53 -14.15 -4.64 -6.43
N ASP A 54 -14.77 -4.10 -7.48
CA ASP A 54 -15.61 -4.88 -8.41
C ASP A 54 -14.79 -5.80 -9.33
N LEU A 55 -13.49 -5.55 -9.52
CA LEU A 55 -12.56 -6.44 -10.24
C LEU A 55 -11.95 -7.48 -9.30
N LEU A 56 -11.69 -7.10 -8.05
CA LEU A 56 -11.07 -7.95 -7.04
C LEU A 56 -12.02 -9.04 -6.53
N MET A 57 -13.28 -8.67 -6.29
CA MET A 57 -14.34 -9.61 -5.95
C MET A 57 -15.25 -9.81 -7.16
N GLY A 58 -14.96 -10.85 -7.95
CA GLY A 58 -15.85 -11.24 -9.04
C GLY A 58 -17.29 -11.47 -8.54
N ARG A 59 -18.30 -11.24 -9.39
CA ARG A 59 -19.75 -11.37 -9.04
C ARG A 59 -20.15 -12.73 -8.42
N ALA A 60 -19.29 -13.75 -8.53
CA ALA A 60 -19.46 -15.08 -7.96
C ALA A 60 -18.82 -15.27 -6.57
N ALA A 61 -18.11 -14.28 -6.03
CA ALA A 61 -17.52 -14.29 -4.69
C ALA A 61 -18.60 -14.11 -3.61
N LYS A 62 -19.51 -15.09 -3.53
CA LYS A 62 -20.35 -15.30 -2.35
C LYS A 62 -19.41 -15.54 -1.18
N LEU A 63 -19.35 -14.56 -0.28
CA LEU A 63 -18.79 -14.58 1.07
C LEU A 63 -17.85 -15.77 1.36
N ALA A 64 -16.54 -15.54 1.27
CA ALA A 64 -15.59 -16.44 1.89
C ALA A 64 -15.90 -16.49 3.40
N ALA A 65 -16.17 -17.69 3.92
CA ALA A 65 -16.71 -17.93 5.27
C ALA A 65 -15.90 -17.32 6.44
N TYR A 66 -14.68 -16.82 6.21
CA TYR A 66 -13.86 -16.19 7.24
C TYR A 66 -14.33 -14.78 7.64
N GLN A 67 -15.06 -14.08 6.76
CA GLN A 67 -15.46 -12.69 7.01
C GLN A 67 -16.60 -12.55 8.02
N ALA A 68 -17.37 -13.62 8.25
CA ALA A 68 -18.46 -13.63 9.23
C ALA A 68 -17.98 -13.54 10.70
N ALA A 69 -16.71 -13.84 11.00
CA ALA A 69 -16.20 -13.88 12.37
C ALA A 69 -15.80 -12.51 12.94
N ALA A 70 -15.70 -11.46 12.12
CA ALA A 70 -15.25 -10.12 12.52
C ALA A 70 -16.41 -9.13 12.79
N GLY A 71 -17.67 -9.55 12.66
CA GLY A 71 -18.84 -8.68 12.81
C GLY A 71 -19.15 -7.78 11.60
N GLU A 72 -18.35 -7.87 10.53
CA GLU A 72 -18.55 -7.15 9.27
C GLU A 72 -19.59 -7.89 8.41
N THR A 73 -20.71 -7.22 8.11
CA THR A 73 -21.85 -7.83 7.41
C THR A 73 -21.78 -7.73 5.89
N ASP A 74 -20.92 -6.86 5.37
CA ASP A 74 -20.74 -6.65 3.92
C ASP A 74 -19.26 -6.42 3.55
N PRO A 75 -18.55 -7.49 3.17
CA PRO A 75 -17.16 -7.43 2.73
C PRO A 75 -16.91 -6.55 1.51
N LEU A 76 -17.89 -6.43 0.62
CA LEU A 76 -17.78 -5.61 -0.57
C LEU A 76 -17.83 -4.13 -0.17
N ALA A 77 -18.76 -3.78 0.72
CA ALA A 77 -18.82 -2.44 1.28
C ALA A 77 -17.55 -2.10 2.07
N MET A 78 -16.95 -3.05 2.79
CA MET A 78 -15.68 -2.86 3.47
C MET A 78 -14.54 -2.54 2.50
N LEU A 79 -14.36 -3.34 1.45
CA LEU A 79 -13.31 -3.12 0.45
C LEU A 79 -13.50 -1.80 -0.29
N ARG A 80 -14.74 -1.43 -0.63
CA ARG A 80 -15.04 -0.14 -1.27
C ARG A 80 -14.64 1.07 -0.42
N ARG A 81 -14.69 0.95 0.92
CA ARG A 81 -14.20 2.02 1.81
C ARG A 81 -12.68 2.15 1.82
N LEU A 82 -11.97 1.10 1.44
CA LEU A 82 -10.50 1.05 1.42
C LEU A 82 -9.93 1.36 0.04
N GLU A 83 -10.77 1.44 -0.99
CA GLU A 83 -10.37 1.72 -2.36
C GLU A 83 -9.96 3.20 -2.50
N LEU A 84 -8.80 3.46 -3.11
CA LEU A 84 -8.35 4.78 -3.55
C LEU A 84 -8.22 4.77 -5.07
N GLY A 85 -8.68 5.85 -5.71
CA GLY A 85 -8.61 5.99 -7.15
C GLY A 85 -7.18 6.09 -7.67
N ILE A 86 -6.99 5.84 -8.97
CA ILE A 86 -5.67 5.89 -9.62
C ILE A 86 -4.97 7.24 -9.43
N ASP A 87 -5.72 8.35 -9.51
CA ASP A 87 -5.18 9.71 -9.36
C ASP A 87 -4.75 10.01 -7.92
N GLU A 88 -5.55 9.55 -6.95
CA GLU A 88 -5.23 9.66 -5.53
C GLU A 88 -3.97 8.85 -5.20
N MET A 89 -3.92 7.60 -5.67
CA MET A 89 -2.76 6.73 -5.50
C MET A 89 -1.52 7.29 -6.19
N ALA A 90 -1.67 7.92 -7.36
CA ALA A 90 -0.56 8.58 -8.05
C ALA A 90 0.06 9.69 -7.20
N GLY A 91 -0.77 10.45 -6.46
CA GLY A 91 -0.28 11.45 -5.49
C GLY A 91 0.55 10.83 -4.37
N VAL A 92 0.11 9.70 -3.81
CA VAL A 92 0.84 8.96 -2.76
C VAL A 92 2.17 8.40 -3.32
N VAL A 93 2.15 7.81 -4.51
CA VAL A 93 3.37 7.31 -5.17
C VAL A 93 4.36 8.43 -5.46
N ALA A 94 3.88 9.61 -5.88
CA ALA A 94 4.73 10.78 -6.09
C ALA A 94 5.41 11.23 -4.78
N ARG A 95 4.71 11.14 -3.64
CA ARG A 95 5.28 11.46 -2.32
C ARG A 95 6.38 10.49 -1.88
N ALA A 96 6.26 9.22 -2.24
CA ALA A 96 7.24 8.17 -1.94
C ALA A 96 8.51 8.24 -2.78
N ARG A 97 8.50 8.96 -3.91
CA ARG A 97 9.72 9.17 -4.70
C ARG A 97 10.69 10.02 -3.88
N PRO A 98 11.99 9.67 -3.84
CA PRO A 98 12.95 10.52 -3.16
C PRO A 98 12.88 11.92 -3.77
N ALA A 99 12.58 12.92 -2.94
CA ALA A 99 13.01 14.27 -3.25
C ALA A 99 14.51 14.17 -3.53
N ALA A 100 14.98 14.75 -4.64
CA ALA A 100 16.39 14.72 -5.02
C ALA A 100 17.25 15.34 -3.91
N CYS A 101 17.60 14.54 -2.91
CA CYS A 101 18.36 14.92 -1.75
C CYS A 101 19.38 13.80 -1.55
N THR A 102 20.57 14.10 -2.07
CA THR A 102 21.82 13.41 -1.83
C THR A 102 21.93 12.98 -0.37
N ARG A 103 22.06 11.68 -0.11
CA ARG A 103 22.54 11.18 1.18
C ARG A 103 23.91 11.82 1.41
N SER A 104 24.01 12.69 2.42
CA SER A 104 25.29 13.23 2.93
C SER A 104 26.03 12.17 3.72
#